data_AF-A0A2S5R5V3-F1
#
_entry.id   AF-A0A2S5R5V3-F1
#
_cell.length_a   1.000
_cell.length_b   1.000
_cell.length_c   1.000
_cell.angle_alpha   90.00
_cell.angle_beta   90.00
_cell.angle_gamma   90.00
#
_symmetry.space_group_name_H-M   'P 1'
#
loop_
_entity.id
_entity.type
_entity.pdbx_description
1 polymer ?
#
loop_
_entity_poly.entity_id
_entity_poly.type
_entity_poly.pdbx_seq_one_letter_code
_entity_poly.pdbx_strand_id
1 'polypeptide(L)'
;MTTEIISNETKKRRKGGRPRLLNEERRAFSVRPGFNEAEFNKLEDRAEAAGLDLPEFIRRLALNQKFYALPAINKTALVELSRIGNNVNQIARAIKLDGNAIATQQTLTQLQTHLNDIALQLSVSESSEA
;
A
#
# COMPACT_ATOMS: atom_id res chain seq x y z
N MET A 1 -15.40 56.03 19.62
CA MET A 1 -14.27 55.10 19.70
C MET A 1 -14.78 53.75 19.26
N THR A 2 -14.31 53.30 18.11
CA THR A 2 -14.68 52.04 17.46
C THR A 2 -13.84 50.94 18.06
N THR A 3 -14.45 49.88 18.59
CA THR A 3 -13.70 48.67 18.95
C THR A 3 -14.35 47.47 18.28
N GLU A 4 -13.52 46.78 17.52
CA GLU A 4 -13.81 45.81 16.48
C GLU A 4 -14.44 44.52 17.02
N ILE A 5 -15.41 44.01 16.26
CA ILE A 5 -15.89 42.63 16.35
C ILE A 5 -14.75 41.75 15.82
N ILE A 6 -14.06 41.03 16.70
CA ILE A 6 -13.10 40.01 16.29
C ILE A 6 -13.90 38.82 15.74
N SER A 7 -14.05 38.81 14.42
CA SER A 7 -14.57 37.68 13.65
C SER A 7 -13.69 36.46 13.91
N ASN A 8 -14.20 35.51 14.69
CA ASN A 8 -13.62 34.19 14.83
C ASN A 8 -13.80 33.44 13.51
N GLU A 9 -12.89 33.68 12.57
CA GLU A 9 -12.78 32.90 11.35
C GLU A 9 -12.61 31.43 11.73
N THR A 10 -13.67 30.67 11.49
CA THR A 10 -13.74 29.22 11.70
C THR A 10 -12.50 28.55 11.11
N LYS A 11 -11.58 28.09 11.97
CA LYS A 11 -10.46 27.21 11.60
C LYS A 11 -11.02 26.01 10.84
N LYS A 12 -10.98 26.04 9.52
CA LYS A 12 -11.44 24.98 8.64
C LYS A 12 -10.62 23.74 8.95
N ARG A 13 -11.21 22.77 9.64
CA ARG A 13 -10.57 21.50 9.99
C ARG A 13 -9.98 20.90 8.71
N ARG A 14 -8.66 20.67 8.70
CA ARG A 14 -8.02 19.86 7.65
C ARG A 14 -8.78 18.55 7.59
N LYS A 15 -9.48 18.26 6.48
CA LYS A 15 -10.11 16.96 6.26
C LYS A 15 -8.98 15.94 6.14
N GLY A 16 -8.52 15.43 7.29
CA GLY A 16 -7.68 14.26 7.36
C GLY A 16 -8.39 13.07 6.72
N GLY A 17 -7.61 12.17 6.15
CA GLY A 17 -8.09 10.98 5.43
C GLY A 17 -7.53 10.89 4.01
N ARG A 18 -7.76 9.74 3.37
CA ARG A 18 -7.47 9.56 1.94
C ARG A 18 -8.35 10.52 1.14
N PRO A 19 -7.78 11.35 0.25
CA PRO A 19 -8.57 12.18 -0.67
C PRO A 19 -9.64 11.34 -1.38
N ARG A 20 -10.83 11.90 -1.54
CA ARG A 20 -11.90 11.24 -2.30
C ARG A 20 -11.48 11.18 -3.78
N LEU A 21 -11.76 10.05 -4.43
CA LEU A 21 -11.60 9.93 -5.88
C LEU A 21 -12.51 10.93 -6.60
N LEU A 22 -12.07 11.40 -7.75
CA LEU A 22 -12.89 12.21 -8.65
C LEU A 22 -14.07 11.36 -9.19
N ASN A 23 -15.15 12.03 -9.59
CA ASN A 23 -16.33 11.33 -10.12
C ASN A 23 -15.98 10.51 -11.38
N GLU A 24 -15.09 11.02 -12.22
CA GLU A 24 -14.62 10.37 -13.46
C GLU A 24 -13.77 9.11 -13.20
N GLU A 25 -13.08 9.07 -12.06
CA GLU A 25 -12.25 7.94 -11.64
C GLU A 25 -13.08 6.87 -10.91
N ARG A 26 -14.32 7.21 -10.51
CA ARG A 26 -15.17 6.31 -9.74
C ARG A 26 -15.74 5.24 -10.65
N ARG A 27 -15.49 3.98 -10.31
CA ARG A 27 -16.07 2.80 -10.97
C ARG A 27 -17.57 2.69 -10.62
N ALA A 28 -18.42 3.42 -11.34
CA ALA A 28 -19.85 3.53 -11.06
C ALA A 28 -20.72 2.45 -11.72
N PHE A 29 -20.20 1.75 -12.73
CA PHE A 29 -20.92 0.72 -13.48
C PHE A 29 -20.34 -0.66 -13.21
N SER A 30 -21.22 -1.68 -13.14
CA SER A 30 -20.84 -3.06 -12.89
C SER A 30 -21.53 -3.98 -13.89
N VAL A 31 -20.80 -4.98 -14.37
CA VAL A 31 -21.31 -6.10 -15.17
C VAL A 31 -21.11 -7.38 -14.38
N ARG A 32 -22.09 -8.30 -14.40
CA ARG A 32 -22.01 -9.60 -13.72
C ARG A 32 -22.06 -10.73 -14.75
N PRO A 33 -20.89 -11.23 -15.21
CA PRO A 33 -20.85 -12.42 -16.05
C PRO A 33 -21.20 -13.68 -15.25
N GLY A 34 -21.89 -14.63 -15.88
CA GLY A 34 -22.07 -15.98 -15.35
C GLY A 34 -20.96 -16.90 -15.85
N PHE A 35 -20.45 -17.76 -14.97
CA PHE A 35 -19.41 -18.75 -15.28
C PHE A 35 -19.84 -20.12 -14.77
N ASN A 36 -19.41 -21.17 -15.46
CA ASN A 36 -19.43 -22.50 -14.87
C ASN A 36 -18.19 -22.69 -13.95
N GLU A 37 -18.19 -23.77 -13.18
CA GLU A 37 -17.12 -24.08 -12.22
C GLU A 37 -15.74 -24.18 -12.87
N ALA A 38 -15.64 -24.85 -14.02
CA ALA A 38 -14.36 -25.03 -14.73
C ALA A 38 -13.80 -23.70 -15.29
N GLU A 39 -14.67 -22.80 -15.73
CA GLU A 39 -14.30 -21.45 -16.17
C GLU A 39 -13.84 -20.59 -15.00
N PHE A 40 -14.56 -20.68 -13.87
CA PHE A 40 -14.25 -19.90 -12.68
C PHE A 40 -12.87 -20.28 -12.12
N ASN A 41 -12.59 -21.58 -11.96
CA ASN A 41 -11.30 -22.06 -11.48
C ASN A 41 -10.15 -21.62 -12.39
N LYS A 42 -10.33 -21.69 -13.71
CA LYS A 42 -9.32 -21.19 -14.68
C LYS A 42 -9.07 -19.69 -14.55
N LEU A 43 -10.07 -18.90 -14.19
CA LEU A 43 -9.90 -17.47 -13.98
C LEU A 43 -9.16 -17.18 -12.67
N GLU A 44 -9.46 -17.93 -11.60
CA GLU A 44 -8.73 -17.83 -10.33
C GLU A 44 -7.25 -18.17 -10.50
N ASP A 45 -6.93 -19.31 -11.11
CA ASP A 45 -5.53 -19.73 -11.34
C ASP A 45 -4.74 -18.65 -12.11
N ARG A 46 -5.35 -18.06 -13.13
CA ARG A 46 -4.71 -17.01 -13.94
C ARG A 46 -4.59 -15.69 -13.19
N ALA A 47 -5.58 -15.34 -12.37
CA ALA A 47 -5.53 -14.16 -11.52
C ALA A 47 -4.41 -14.30 -10.47
N GLU A 48 -4.29 -15.47 -9.85
CA GLU A 48 -3.22 -15.78 -8.90
C GLU A 48 -1.85 -15.73 -9.55
N ALA A 49 -1.67 -16.39 -10.71
CA ALA A 49 -0.43 -16.33 -11.48
C ALA A 49 -0.06 -14.90 -11.91
N ALA A 50 -1.06 -14.04 -12.11
CA ALA A 50 -0.86 -12.62 -12.40
C ALA A 50 -0.59 -11.76 -11.16
N GLY A 51 -0.77 -12.30 -9.95
CA GLY A 51 -0.68 -11.55 -8.69
C GLY A 51 -1.78 -10.49 -8.55
N LEU A 52 -2.96 -10.71 -9.15
CA LEU A 52 -4.08 -9.79 -9.15
C LEU A 52 -5.30 -10.41 -8.47
N ASP A 53 -6.12 -9.57 -7.85
CA ASP A 53 -7.47 -9.98 -7.42
C ASP A 53 -8.35 -10.23 -8.65
N LEU A 54 -9.26 -11.21 -8.54
CA LEU A 54 -10.06 -11.72 -9.65
C LEU A 54 -10.85 -10.63 -10.39
N PRO A 55 -11.54 -9.67 -9.73
CA PRO A 55 -12.25 -8.59 -10.41
C PRO A 55 -11.31 -7.64 -11.17
N GLU A 56 -10.12 -7.37 -10.61
CA GLU A 56 -9.13 -6.50 -11.25
C GLU A 56 -8.48 -7.20 -12.45
N PHE A 57 -8.22 -8.51 -12.34
CA PHE A 57 -7.77 -9.35 -13.44
C PHE A 57 -8.77 -9.36 -14.61
N ILE A 58 -10.04 -9.67 -14.33
CA ILE A 58 -11.11 -9.67 -15.35
C ILE A 58 -11.24 -8.30 -16.01
N ARG A 59 -11.20 -7.22 -15.22
CA ARG A 59 -11.28 -5.85 -15.74
C ARG A 59 -10.13 -5.54 -16.71
N ARG A 60 -8.90 -5.90 -16.34
CA ARG A 60 -7.72 -5.68 -17.19
C ARG A 60 -7.80 -6.49 -18.48
N LEU A 61 -8.24 -7.75 -18.40
CA LEU A 61 -8.51 -8.58 -19.58
C LEU A 61 -9.57 -7.95 -20.49
N ALA A 62 -10.70 -7.51 -19.94
CA ALA A 62 -11.79 -6.91 -20.72
C ALA A 62 -11.37 -5.60 -21.42
N LEU A 63 -10.42 -4.87 -20.83
CA LEU A 63 -9.84 -3.65 -21.40
C LEU A 63 -8.55 -3.90 -22.21
N ASN A 64 -8.22 -5.16 -22.47
CA ASN A 64 -7.04 -5.61 -23.21
C ASN A 64 -5.71 -5.01 -22.68
N GLN A 65 -5.64 -4.77 -21.36
CA GLN A 65 -4.49 -4.18 -20.71
C GLN A 65 -3.41 -5.25 -20.50
N LYS A 66 -2.17 -4.94 -20.87
CA LYS A 66 -1.02 -5.78 -20.53
C LYS A 66 -0.78 -5.72 -19.02
N PHE A 67 -0.66 -6.88 -18.39
CA PHE A 67 -0.16 -6.99 -17.02
C PHE A 67 0.98 -8.00 -17.01
N TYR A 68 2.00 -7.70 -16.22
CA TYR A 68 3.12 -8.59 -16.02
C TYR A 68 2.75 -9.54 -14.89
N ALA A 69 3.00 -10.83 -15.08
CA ALA A 69 2.96 -11.77 -13.96
C ALA A 69 3.90 -11.23 -12.88
N LEU A 70 3.41 -11.09 -11.65
CA LEU A 70 4.30 -10.80 -10.55
C LEU A 70 5.31 -11.95 -10.49
N PRO A 71 6.62 -11.70 -10.58
CA PRO A 71 7.59 -12.75 -10.28
C PRO A 71 7.26 -13.30 -8.90
N ALA A 72 7.54 -14.58 -8.67
CA ALA A 72 7.38 -15.24 -7.37
C ALA A 72 8.32 -14.68 -6.28
N ILE A 73 8.69 -13.40 -6.38
CA ILE A 73 9.21 -12.60 -5.27
C ILE A 73 8.15 -12.68 -4.17
N ASN A 74 8.57 -13.42 -3.15
CA ASN A 74 7.81 -13.87 -2.02
C ASN A 74 6.90 -12.75 -1.49
N LYS A 75 5.60 -13.03 -1.26
CA LYS A 75 4.66 -12.06 -0.67
C LYS A 75 5.25 -11.43 0.60
N THR A 76 6.07 -12.20 1.33
CA THR A 76 6.86 -11.74 2.47
C THR A 76 7.81 -10.60 2.12
N ALA A 77 8.58 -10.69 1.04
CA ALA A 77 9.51 -9.66 0.60
C ALA A 77 8.80 -8.34 0.26
N LEU A 78 7.62 -8.40 -0.34
CA LEU A 78 6.80 -7.21 -0.61
C LEU A 78 6.25 -6.57 0.67
N VAL A 79 5.84 -7.38 1.65
CA VAL A 79 5.38 -6.90 2.95
C VAL A 79 6.52 -6.20 3.70
N GLU A 80 7.71 -6.80 3.72
CA GLU A 80 8.88 -6.21 4.36
C GLU A 80 9.32 -4.91 3.67
N LEU A 81 9.29 -4.85 2.34
CA LEU A 81 9.55 -3.60 1.61
C LEU A 81 8.55 -2.49 1.97
N SER A 82 7.27 -2.84 2.13
CA SER A 82 6.23 -1.90 2.56
C SER A 82 6.47 -1.37 3.99
N ARG A 83 6.91 -2.24 4.91
CA ARG A 83 7.30 -1.84 6.27
C ARG A 83 8.46 -0.85 6.28
N ILE A 84 9.50 -1.13 5.49
CA ILE A 84 10.65 -0.22 5.33
C ILE A 84 10.18 1.13 4.77
N GLY A 85 9.37 1.13 3.72
CA GLY A 85 8.83 2.37 3.12
C GLY A 85 8.02 3.22 4.11
N ASN A 86 7.23 2.58 4.97
CA ASN A 86 6.47 3.28 6.01
C ASN A 86 7.38 3.95 7.05
N ASN A 87 8.43 3.27 7.48
CA ASN A 87 9.42 3.82 8.41
C ASN A 87 10.13 5.04 7.81
N VAL A 88 10.55 4.96 6.54
CA VAL A 88 11.14 6.11 5.83
C VAL A 88 10.18 7.31 5.78
N ASN A 89 8.88 7.06 5.53
CA ASN A 89 7.88 8.12 5.47
C ASN A 89 7.62 8.76 6.85
N GLN A 90 7.72 7.98 7.93
CA GLN A 90 7.62 8.50 9.30
C GLN A 90 8.82 9.40 9.65
N ILE A 91 10.04 9.00 9.28
CA ILE A 91 11.25 9.82 9.45
C ILE A 91 11.13 11.13 8.66
N ALA A 92 10.73 11.06 7.39
CA ALA A 92 10.56 12.25 6.55
C ALA A 92 9.53 13.23 7.14
N ARG A 93 8.43 12.71 7.70
CA ARG A 93 7.43 13.53 8.40
C ARG A 93 7.95 14.14 9.69
N ALA A 94 8.69 13.38 10.50
CA ALA A 94 9.26 13.85 11.77
C ALA A 94 10.28 14.99 11.55
N ILE A 95 11.11 14.86 10.51
CA ILE A 95 12.06 15.90 10.08
C ILE A 95 11.30 17.13 9.57
N LYS A 96 10.29 16.92 8.71
CA LYS A 96 9.54 18.02 8.06
C LYS A 96 8.66 18.82 9.02
N LEU A 97 8.09 18.20 10.05
CA LEU A 97 7.16 18.85 10.97
C LEU A 97 7.89 19.67 12.03
N ASP A 98 8.86 19.08 12.75
CA ASP A 98 9.40 19.72 13.97
C ASP A 98 10.91 19.48 14.20
N GLY A 99 11.63 18.83 13.28
CA GLY A 99 13.00 18.39 13.55
C GLY A 99 13.09 17.46 14.77
N ASN A 100 12.03 16.68 15.02
CA ASN A 100 11.86 15.91 16.24
C ASN A 100 12.83 14.71 16.25
N ALA A 101 14.01 14.92 16.85
CA ALA A 101 15.10 13.96 16.89
C ALA A 101 14.71 12.64 17.59
N ILE A 102 13.83 12.71 18.59
CA ILE A 102 13.38 11.53 19.35
C ILE A 102 12.51 10.63 18.47
N ALA A 103 11.53 11.19 17.77
CA ALA A 103 10.68 10.42 16.85
C ALA A 103 11.50 9.80 15.70
N THR A 104 12.46 10.56 15.18
CA THR A 104 13.40 10.08 14.15
C THR A 104 14.24 8.91 14.65
N GLN A 105 14.78 9.02 15.87
CA GLN A 105 15.60 7.97 16.48
C GLN A 105 14.78 6.69 16.74
N GLN A 106 13.54 6.81 17.21
CA GLN A 106 12.65 5.67 17.43
C GLN A 106 12.37 4.91 16.13
N THR A 107 12.07 5.62 15.04
CA THR A 107 11.84 4.98 13.75
C THR A 107 13.10 4.37 13.15
N LEU A 108 14.28 4.97 13.37
CA LEU A 108 15.56 4.37 12.99
C LEU A 108 15.82 3.05 13.74
N THR A 109 15.56 3.01 15.04
CA THR A 109 15.67 1.77 15.83
C THR A 109 14.72 0.69 15.30
N GLN A 110 13.47 1.05 14.99
CA GLN A 110 12.50 0.10 14.41
C GLN A 110 12.95 -0.45 13.05
N LEU A 111 13.55 0.39 12.21
CA LEU A 111 14.08 -0.02 10.91
C LEU A 111 15.31 -0.94 11.08
N GLN A 112 16.20 -0.66 12.04
CA GLN A 112 17.34 -1.52 12.36
C GLN A 112 16.89 -2.91 12.84
N THR A 113 15.89 -2.98 13.72
CA THR A 113 15.34 -4.27 14.17
C THR A 113 14.76 -5.08 13.01
N HIS A 114 13.96 -4.46 12.15
CA HIS A 114 13.39 -5.13 10.98
C HIS A 114 14.46 -5.65 10.01
N LEU A 115 15.52 -4.87 9.76
CA LEU A 115 16.62 -5.33 8.90
C LEU A 115 17.38 -6.51 9.50
N ASN A 116 17.60 -6.52 10.81
CA ASN A 116 18.24 -7.64 11.50
C ASN A 116 17.37 -8.90 11.45
N ASP A 117 16.05 -8.78 11.59
CA ASP A 117 15.12 -9.92 11.48
C ASP A 117 15.14 -10.52 10.08
N ILE A 118 15.17 -9.69 9.02
CA ILE A 118 15.29 -10.15 7.64
C ILE A 118 16.64 -10.86 7.42
N ALA A 119 17.74 -10.29 7.94
CA ALA A 119 19.07 -10.91 7.84
C ALA A 119 19.12 -12.29 8.53
N LEU A 120 18.49 -12.42 9.69
CA LEU A 120 18.34 -13.69 10.41
C LEU A 120 17.54 -14.71 9.60
N GLN A 121 16.40 -14.31 9.03
CA GLN A 121 15.57 -15.19 8.20
C GLN A 121 16.31 -15.71 6.96
N LEU A 122 17.11 -14.85 6.31
CA LEU A 122 17.90 -15.26 5.15
C LEU A 122 19.04 -16.22 5.53
N SER A 123 19.72 -15.99 6.66
CA SER A 123 20.80 -16.89 7.14
C SER A 123 20.32 -18.30 7.49
N VAL A 124 19.10 -18.43 8.04
CA VAL A 124 18.48 -19.73 8.36
C VAL A 124 18.06 -20.48 7.08
N SER A 125 17.76 -19.75 6.00
CA SER A 125 17.35 -20.33 4.72
C SER A 125 18.53 -21.01 4.00
N GLU A 126 19.74 -20.42 4.06
CA GLU A 126 20.96 -20.97 3.46
C GLU A 126 21.45 -22.26 4.17
N SER A 127 21.01 -22.48 5.41
CA SER A 127 21.41 -23.65 6.22
C SER A 127 20.57 -24.91 5.94
N SER A 128 19.44 -24.76 5.23
CA SER A 128 18.47 -25.83 4.99
C SER A 128 18.58 -26.45 3.59
N GLU A 129 19.45 -25.93 2.72
CA GLU A 129 19.72 -26.47 1.37
C GLU A 129 21.07 -27.23 1.27
N ALA A 130 21.78 -27.41 2.39
CA ALA A 130 23.07 -28.11 2.47
C ALA A 130 22.96 -29.54 3.01
#